data_AF-A0A511HPR9-F1
#
_entry.id   AF-A0A511HPR9-F1
#
_cell.length_a   1.000
_cell.length_b   1.000
_cell.length_c   1.000
_cell.angle_alpha   90.00
_cell.angle_beta   90.00
_cell.angle_gamma   90.00
#
_symmetry.space_group_name_H-M   'P 1'
#
loop_
_entity.id
_entity.type
_entity.pdbx_description
1 polymer ?
#
loop_
_entity_poly.entity_id
_entity_poly.type
_entity_poly.pdbx_seq_one_letter_code
_entity_poly.pdbx_strand_id
1 'polypeptide(L)'
;MREVGGPDWRATHHTGRLWTECSHLKVGDLVLPGDLVLYHRLGEPTKPEHVMVVVSWALDVVVGASGGGSSTLTLADAAKADARVKAFASLDYRARRMNGVCRLPFTS
;
A
#
# COMPACT_ATOMS: atom_id res chain seq x y z
N MET A 1 7.15 25.89 -6.98
CA MET A 1 6.56 24.64 -6.45
C MET A 1 5.47 24.20 -7.42
N ARG A 2 5.41 22.94 -7.82
CA ARG A 2 4.38 22.40 -8.72
C ARG A 2 3.58 21.35 -7.95
N GLU A 3 2.26 21.46 -7.97
CA GLU A 3 1.37 20.45 -7.39
C GLU A 3 1.36 19.21 -8.28
N VAL A 4 1.53 18.03 -7.66
CA VAL A 4 1.45 16.73 -8.32
C VAL A 4 0.37 15.92 -7.61
N GLY A 5 -0.69 15.56 -8.34
CA GLY A 5 -1.77 14.71 -7.82
C GLY A 5 -3.08 15.41 -7.40
N GLY A 6 -3.20 16.72 -7.49
CA GLY A 6 -4.47 17.39 -7.18
C GLY A 6 -4.73 17.53 -5.66
N PRO A 7 -6.02 17.53 -5.23
CA PRO A 7 -6.43 17.68 -3.83
C PRO A 7 -5.78 16.66 -2.90
N ASP A 8 -5.72 16.96 -1.60
CA ASP A 8 -5.09 16.11 -0.59
C ASP A 8 -5.48 14.62 -0.69
N TRP A 9 -4.52 13.78 -1.07
CA TRP A 9 -4.71 12.33 -1.23
C TRP A 9 -5.12 11.65 0.06
N ARG A 10 -4.78 12.20 1.24
CA ARG A 10 -5.23 11.65 2.52
C ARG A 10 -6.76 11.70 2.68
N ALA A 11 -7.39 12.70 2.07
CA ALA A 11 -8.84 12.88 2.12
C ALA A 11 -9.58 12.09 1.04
N THR A 12 -8.90 11.73 -0.05
CA THR A 12 -9.54 11.24 -1.26
C THR A 12 -9.15 9.82 -1.65
N HIS A 13 -7.95 9.34 -1.30
CA HIS A 13 -7.40 8.08 -1.82
C HIS A 13 -7.33 6.98 -0.77
N HIS A 14 -8.45 6.28 -0.57
CA HIS A 14 -8.46 4.97 0.08
C HIS A 14 -7.90 3.88 -0.87
N THR A 15 -7.64 2.68 -0.36
CA THR A 15 -7.03 1.56 -1.11
C THR A 15 -7.72 1.23 -2.43
N GLY A 16 -9.04 1.34 -2.51
CA GLY A 16 -9.83 1.18 -3.73
C GLY A 16 -9.51 2.22 -4.82
N ARG A 17 -9.35 3.49 -4.45
CA ARG A 17 -8.94 4.53 -5.41
C ARG A 17 -7.48 4.37 -5.81
N LEU A 18 -6.59 4.07 -4.86
CA LEU A 18 -5.19 3.74 -5.18
C LEU A 18 -5.10 2.62 -6.21
N TRP A 19 -5.86 1.54 -6.03
CA TRP A 19 -5.92 0.42 -6.98
C TRP A 19 -6.40 0.83 -8.38
N THR A 20 -7.37 1.76 -8.44
CA THR A 20 -8.02 2.15 -9.70
C THR A 20 -7.21 3.21 -10.45
N GLU A 21 -6.61 4.15 -9.73
CA GLU A 21 -6.00 5.37 -10.30
C GLU A 21 -4.47 5.26 -10.48
N CYS A 22 -3.80 4.33 -9.79
CA CYS A 22 -2.37 4.10 -9.99
C CYS A 22 -2.10 3.22 -11.22
N SER A 23 -0.94 3.43 -11.84
CA SER A 23 -0.49 2.62 -12.98
C SER A 23 -0.12 1.21 -12.52
N HIS A 24 -0.59 0.19 -13.22
CA HIS A 24 -0.25 -1.20 -12.91
C HIS A 24 1.02 -1.61 -13.65
N LEU A 25 1.99 -2.14 -12.92
CA LEU A 25 3.19 -2.70 -13.52
C LEU A 25 2.85 -3.96 -14.33
N LYS A 26 3.48 -4.08 -15.49
CA LYS A 26 3.39 -5.24 -16.38
C LYS A 26 4.44 -6.27 -16.03
N VAL A 27 4.25 -7.49 -16.51
CA VAL A 27 5.26 -8.55 -16.42
C VAL A 27 6.55 -8.06 -17.09
N GLY A 28 7.66 -8.10 -16.34
CA GLY A 28 8.98 -7.64 -16.80
C GLY A 28 9.33 -6.21 -16.39
N ASP A 29 8.39 -5.43 -15.86
CA ASP A 29 8.71 -4.11 -15.31
C ASP A 29 9.56 -4.24 -14.04
N LEU A 30 10.56 -3.37 -13.90
CA LEU A 30 11.35 -3.26 -12.68
C LEU A 30 10.50 -2.62 -11.57
N VAL A 31 10.38 -3.32 -10.44
CA VAL A 31 9.82 -2.78 -9.20
C VAL A 31 10.83 -1.81 -8.59
N LEU A 32 10.36 -0.62 -8.21
CA LEU A 32 11.17 0.46 -7.67
C LEU A 32 10.72 0.84 -6.26
N PRO A 33 11.62 1.38 -5.42
CA PRO A 33 11.20 2.01 -4.18
C PRO A 33 10.14 3.10 -4.43
N GLY A 34 9.10 3.10 -3.61
CA GLY A 34 7.93 3.96 -3.78
C GLY A 34 6.76 3.30 -4.53
N ASP A 35 6.98 2.17 -5.20
CA ASP A 35 5.88 1.36 -5.73
C ASP A 35 5.02 0.81 -4.59
N LEU A 36 3.75 0.56 -4.89
CA LEU A 36 2.73 0.17 -3.94
C LEU A 36 2.35 -1.29 -4.14
N VAL A 37 2.32 -2.04 -3.04
CA VAL A 37 1.74 -3.38 -2.99
C VAL A 37 0.43 -3.30 -2.23
N LEU A 38 -0.66 -3.69 -2.89
CA LEU A 38 -1.98 -3.73 -2.28
C LEU A 38 -2.34 -5.16 -1.91
N TYR A 39 -3.13 -5.31 -0.85
CA TYR A 39 -3.65 -6.61 -0.40
C TYR A 39 -5.16 -6.57 -0.34
N HIS A 40 -5.77 -7.68 -0.74
CA HIS A 40 -7.21 -7.83 -0.77
C HIS A 40 -7.77 -8.25 0.60
N ARG A 41 -9.05 -7.98 0.81
CA ARG A 41 -9.78 -8.49 1.96
C ARG A 41 -9.87 -10.01 1.91
N LEU A 42 -9.82 -10.67 3.08
CA LEU A 42 -9.97 -12.13 3.17
C LEU A 42 -11.29 -12.57 2.53
N GLY A 43 -11.21 -13.53 1.60
CA GLY A 43 -12.37 -14.02 0.84
C GLY A 43 -12.83 -13.12 -0.31
N GLU A 44 -12.24 -11.94 -0.50
CA GLU A 44 -12.63 -10.99 -1.54
C GLU A 44 -11.43 -10.55 -2.41
N PRO A 45 -10.92 -11.39 -3.33
CA PRO A 45 -9.65 -11.15 -4.07
C PRO A 45 -9.63 -9.89 -4.95
N THR A 46 -10.80 -9.31 -5.21
CA THR A 46 -10.95 -8.09 -6.03
C THR A 46 -11.10 -6.81 -5.20
N LYS A 47 -11.16 -6.91 -3.86
CA LYS A 47 -11.41 -5.76 -2.98
C LYS A 47 -10.14 -5.40 -2.19
N PRO A 48 -9.41 -4.35 -2.57
CA PRO A 48 -8.21 -3.91 -1.86
C PRO A 48 -8.55 -3.34 -0.48
N GLU A 49 -7.87 -3.82 0.54
CA GLU A 49 -8.10 -3.48 1.96
C GLU A 49 -6.86 -2.90 2.62
N HIS A 50 -5.68 -3.20 2.10
CA HIS A 50 -4.41 -2.80 2.69
C HIS A 50 -3.41 -2.37 1.64
N VAL A 51 -2.45 -1.52 2.01
CA VAL A 51 -1.38 -1.05 1.13
C VAL A 51 -0.07 -0.99 1.89
N MET A 52 1.01 -1.37 1.22
CA MET A 52 2.39 -1.22 1.67
C MET A 52 3.21 -0.54 0.58
N VAL A 53 4.31 0.09 0.97
CA VAL A 53 5.26 0.74 0.05
C VAL A 53 6.51 -0.13 -0.08
N VAL A 54 6.95 -0.39 -1.31
CA VAL A 54 8.24 -1.02 -1.58
C VAL A 54 9.35 -0.05 -1.18
N VAL A 55 10.30 -0.50 -0.37
CA VAL A 55 11.47 0.31 0.04
C VAL A 55 12.79 -0.28 -0.43
N SER A 56 12.81 -1.55 -0.84
CA SER A 56 13.96 -2.19 -1.47
C SER A 56 13.50 -3.27 -2.44
N TRP A 57 13.89 -3.14 -3.70
CA TRP A 57 13.60 -4.11 -4.75
C TRP A 57 14.49 -5.35 -4.68
N ALA A 58 15.73 -5.22 -4.18
CA ALA A 58 16.68 -6.33 -4.09
C ALA A 58 16.36 -7.32 -2.95
N LEU A 59 15.51 -6.91 -2.01
CA LEU A 59 15.18 -7.67 -0.81
C LEU A 59 13.66 -7.86 -0.63
N ASP A 60 12.85 -7.47 -1.63
CA ASP A 60 11.38 -7.51 -1.58
C ASP A 60 10.80 -6.90 -0.29
N VAL A 61 11.44 -5.85 0.21
CA VAL A 61 11.05 -5.24 1.49
C VAL A 61 9.93 -4.25 1.26
N VAL A 62 8.83 -4.47 1.97
CA VAL A 62 7.71 -3.54 2.04
C VAL A 62 7.53 -3.00 3.44
N VAL A 63 7.09 -1.74 3.52
CA VAL A 63 6.83 -1.02 4.76
C VAL A 63 5.44 -0.41 4.73
N GLY A 64 4.74 -0.49 5.86
CA GLY A 64 3.46 0.20 6.03
C GLY A 64 2.87 0.00 7.42
N ALA A 65 1.76 0.69 7.66
CA ALA A 65 1.07 0.66 8.95
C ALA A 65 0.38 -0.69 9.14
N SER A 66 0.66 -1.39 10.24
CA SER A 66 0.11 -2.72 10.54
C SER A 66 -0.12 -2.89 12.04
N GLY A 67 -1.08 -3.74 12.41
CA GLY A 67 -1.56 -3.94 13.78
C GLY A 67 -2.91 -3.25 14.06
N GLY A 68 -3.11 -2.05 13.50
CA GLY A 68 -4.38 -1.32 13.58
C GLY A 68 -5.41 -1.73 12.51
N GLY A 69 -6.62 -1.17 12.63
CA GLY A 69 -7.72 -1.33 11.68
C GLY A 69 -8.61 -0.09 11.61
N SER A 70 -9.79 -0.20 11.00
CA SER A 70 -10.74 0.92 10.83
C SER A 70 -11.28 1.48 12.15
N SER A 71 -11.18 0.74 13.25
CA SER A 71 -11.55 1.17 14.59
C SER A 71 -10.39 1.76 15.40
N THR A 72 -9.17 1.77 14.86
CA THR A 72 -8.00 2.37 15.53
C THR A 72 -8.01 3.87 15.31
N LEU A 73 -8.79 4.59 16.12
CA LEU A 73 -9.07 6.01 15.94
C LEU A 73 -8.25 6.92 16.87
N THR A 74 -7.65 6.36 17.92
CA THR A 74 -6.84 7.10 18.89
C THR A 74 -5.43 6.50 19.04
N LEU A 75 -4.52 7.27 19.61
CA LEU A 75 -3.19 6.77 19.97
C LEU A 75 -3.24 5.63 21.00
N ALA A 76 -4.23 5.66 21.90
CA ALA A 76 -4.45 4.59 22.87
C ALA A 76 -4.89 3.29 22.19
N ASP A 77 -5.81 3.38 21.22
CA ASP A 77 -6.24 2.22 20.42
C ASP A 77 -5.07 1.68 19.60
N ALA A 78 -4.25 2.57 19.04
CA ALA A 78 -3.06 2.20 18.27
C ALA A 78 -2.05 1.45 19.13
N ALA A 79 -1.76 1.95 20.34
CA ALA A 79 -0.88 1.27 21.28
C ALA A 79 -1.43 -0.10 21.69
N LYS A 80 -2.74 -0.18 22.01
CA LYS A 80 -3.41 -1.44 22.38
C LYS A 80 -3.39 -2.48 21.26
N ALA A 81 -3.51 -2.04 20.01
CA ALA A 81 -3.49 -2.90 18.83
C ALA A 81 -2.07 -3.18 18.30
N ASP A 82 -1.02 -2.66 18.96
CA ASP A 82 0.35 -2.65 18.45
C ASP A 82 0.43 -2.13 16.99
N ALA A 83 -0.33 -1.08 16.71
CA ALA A 83 -0.37 -0.41 15.42
C ALA A 83 0.92 0.40 15.23
N ARG A 84 1.78 -0.05 14.30
CA ARG A 84 3.08 0.58 14.00
C ARG A 84 3.38 0.50 12.51
N VAL A 85 4.38 1.26 12.08
CA VAL A 85 5.03 1.02 10.79
C VAL A 85 5.90 -0.23 10.94
N LYS A 86 5.64 -1.25 10.12
CA LYS A 86 6.34 -2.54 10.16
C LYS A 86 6.97 -2.83 8.80
N ALA A 87 8.15 -3.43 8.81
CA ALA A 87 8.84 -3.91 7.62
C ALA A 87 8.64 -5.41 7.47
N PHE A 88 8.42 -5.87 6.24
CA PHE A 88 8.31 -7.28 5.90
C PHE A 88 9.23 -7.59 4.74
N ALA A 89 9.99 -8.69 4.83
CA ALA A 89 10.98 -9.11 3.82
C ALA A 89 10.37 -9.88 2.64
N SER A 90 9.09 -9.65 2.35
CA SER A 90 8.39 -10.25 1.23
C SER A 90 7.17 -9.45 0.85
N LEU A 91 6.94 -9.27 -0.44
CA LEU A 91 5.70 -8.70 -0.96
C LEU A 91 4.49 -9.57 -0.62
N ASP A 92 4.68 -10.88 -0.42
CA ASP A 92 3.65 -11.87 -0.13
C ASP A 92 3.54 -12.22 1.37
N TYR A 93 4.05 -11.36 2.27
CA TYR A 93 4.00 -11.60 3.72
C TYR A 93 2.58 -11.93 4.22
N ARG A 94 1.57 -11.43 3.51
CA ARG A 94 0.18 -11.85 3.62
C ARG A 94 -0.17 -12.55 2.30
N ALA A 95 -0.60 -13.81 2.37
CA ALA A 95 -1.09 -14.61 1.23
C ALA A 95 -2.45 -14.10 0.68
N ARG A 96 -2.54 -12.79 0.45
CA ARG A 96 -3.70 -12.03 -0.03
C ARG A 96 -3.27 -10.81 -0.85
N ARG A 97 -2.12 -10.88 -1.52
CA ARG A 97 -1.66 -9.78 -2.37
C ARG A 97 -2.63 -9.62 -3.55
N MET A 98 -2.94 -8.38 -3.91
CA MET A 98 -3.65 -8.08 -5.17
C MET A 98 -2.76 -8.52 -6.34
N ASN A 99 -3.33 -8.88 -7.49
CA ASN A 99 -2.53 -9.28 -8.65
C ASN A 99 -1.79 -8.08 -9.26
N GLY A 100 -0.55 -7.86 -8.84
CA GLY A 100 0.34 -6.86 -9.40
C GLY A 100 0.90 -5.89 -8.37
N VAL A 101 1.72 -4.97 -8.87
CA VAL A 101 2.31 -3.86 -8.13
C VAL A 101 1.85 -2.58 -8.83
N CYS A 102 1.51 -1.56 -8.06
CA CYS A 102 1.04 -0.29 -8.57
C CYS A 102 2.14 0.78 -8.45
N ARG A 103 2.27 1.63 -9.46
CA ARG A 103 3.15 2.80 -9.45
C ARG A 103 2.30 4.07 -9.38
N LEU A 104 2.71 5.00 -8.51
CA LEU A 104 2.08 6.31 -8.44
C LEU A 104 2.13 6.98 -9.83
N PRO A 105 1.03 7.59 -10.31
CA PRO A 105 0.93 8.12 -11.66
C PRO A 105 1.65 9.47 -11.84
N PHE A 106 2.49 9.86 -10.88
CA PHE A 106 3.22 11.12 -10.94
C PHE A 106 4.43 10.97 -11.86
N THR A 107 4.35 11.56 -13.05
CA THR A 107 5.52 11.74 -13.90
C THR A 107 6.18 13.07 -13.58
N SER A 108 7.52 13.06 -13.50
CA SER A 108 8.36 14.26 -13.38
C SER A 108 8.31 15.09 -14.66
#